data_AF-A0A9D5JD16-F1
#
_entry.id   AF-A0A9D5JD16-F1
#
_cell.length_a   1.000
_cell.length_b   1.000
_cell.length_c   1.000
_cell.angle_alpha   90.00
_cell.angle_beta   90.00
_cell.angle_gamma   90.00
#
_symmetry.space_group_name_H-M   'P 1'
#
loop_
_entity.id
_entity.type
_entity.pdbx_description
1 polymer ?
#
loop_
_entity_poly.entity_id
_entity_poly.type
_entity_poly.pdbx_seq_one_letter_code
_entity_poly.pdbx_strand_id
1 'polypeptide(L)'
;MHDIHDPNNATKPSFSREAFIGISAGAGILAGTGLSASAAVLTLGNFHDPIVPENDPAISIVTPELPRPGGAIRSYAAVPKAATQTTHGVVVVQHIWGVDASIRDVVRRFAKAGYVTIAPSLFSRLNAPSGDRADDYRPFRDLAAKLDDEQVKGDIEAGATWIRKRAAVDARIRPPKVGLTGFCMGGAIALRIAATSDAFDACAIWYGRVANEYAATLKIPMLGSYGARDTSIPAEGVREFQTKLHVPNDIKIYPEAGHAFFDDQRQSYVPSAAPDSWSRTLAWFGKYLP
;
A
#
# COMPACT_ATOMS: atom_id res chain seq x y z
N MET A 1 -7.43 -60.02 -16.32
CA MET A 1 -6.86 -59.58 -15.03
C MET A 1 -5.64 -58.74 -15.39
N HIS A 2 -5.80 -57.45 -15.72
CA HIS A 2 -5.78 -56.27 -14.81
C HIS A 2 -4.53 -56.30 -13.90
N ASP A 3 -3.60 -55.35 -13.90
CA ASP A 3 -3.70 -53.87 -13.89
C ASP A 3 -2.49 -53.19 -14.57
N ILE A 4 -2.66 -52.20 -15.45
CA ILE A 4 -2.64 -50.72 -15.25
C ILE A 4 -1.26 -50.15 -14.86
N HIS A 5 -0.62 -49.50 -15.84
CA HIS A 5 0.52 -48.58 -15.66
C HIS A 5 0.03 -47.23 -15.09
N ASP A 6 0.56 -46.82 -13.94
CA ASP A 6 0.43 -45.48 -13.36
C ASP A 6 1.55 -44.55 -13.90
N PRO A 7 1.23 -43.44 -14.58
CA PRO A 7 2.23 -42.54 -15.16
C PRO A 7 2.69 -41.40 -14.23
N ASN A 8 2.39 -41.40 -12.93
CA ASN A 8 2.69 -40.25 -12.04
C ASN A 8 3.99 -40.35 -11.21
N ASN A 9 5.05 -40.98 -11.72
CA ASN A 9 6.36 -40.92 -11.06
C ASN A 9 7.28 -39.87 -11.72
N ALA A 10 7.06 -38.60 -11.38
CA ALA A 10 8.01 -37.51 -11.60
C ALA A 10 8.13 -36.67 -10.32
N THR A 11 9.22 -36.90 -9.59
CA THR A 11 9.98 -35.97 -8.72
C THR A 11 9.22 -34.76 -8.16
N LYS A 12 8.73 -34.86 -6.93
CA LYS A 12 8.39 -33.72 -6.08
C LYS A 12 9.68 -32.94 -5.72
N PRO A 13 9.74 -31.61 -5.87
CA PRO A 13 10.76 -30.80 -5.22
C PRO A 13 10.53 -30.84 -3.71
N SER A 14 11.57 -31.20 -2.95
CA SER A 14 11.58 -31.13 -1.50
C SER A 14 11.57 -29.67 -1.05
N PHE A 15 10.47 -29.23 -0.41
CA PHE A 15 10.45 -27.98 0.35
C PHE A 15 11.16 -28.21 1.70
N SER A 16 12.32 -27.59 1.90
CA SER A 16 12.98 -27.54 3.20
C SER A 16 12.14 -26.70 4.18
N ARG A 17 11.92 -27.23 5.38
CA ARG A 17 11.05 -26.67 6.43
C ARG A 17 11.72 -25.55 7.25
N GLU A 18 12.60 -24.74 6.66
CA GLU A 18 13.35 -23.71 7.40
C GLU A 18 13.15 -22.27 6.88
N ALA A 19 12.14 -22.00 6.05
CA ALA A 19 11.82 -20.65 5.57
C ALA A 19 10.46 -20.12 6.04
N PHE A 20 10.03 -20.47 7.26
CA PHE A 20 8.77 -19.99 7.84
C PHE A 20 8.99 -19.51 9.28
N ILE A 21 9.55 -18.31 9.43
CA ILE A 21 9.26 -17.33 10.49
C ILE A 21 9.70 -15.98 9.92
N GLY A 22 8.72 -15.12 9.63
CA GLY A 22 8.90 -13.80 9.03
C GLY A 22 7.70 -12.92 9.29
N ILE A 23 7.39 -12.77 10.59
CA ILE A 23 6.48 -11.78 11.19
C ILE A 23 4.97 -12.01 10.94
N SER A 24 4.45 -13.12 11.46
CA SER A 24 3.13 -13.11 12.10
C SER A 24 3.33 -12.71 13.57
N ALA A 25 3.09 -11.43 13.88
CA ALA A 25 3.12 -10.77 15.20
C ALA A 25 4.41 -10.92 16.04
N GLY A 26 5.08 -9.80 16.34
CA GLY A 26 5.99 -9.70 17.48
C GLY A 26 5.82 -8.32 18.14
N ALA A 27 5.45 -8.15 19.41
CA ALA A 27 5.57 -9.10 20.53
C ALA A 27 6.89 -9.87 20.52
N GLY A 28 7.98 -9.16 20.19
CA GLY A 28 9.28 -9.54 20.69
C GLY A 28 9.25 -9.37 22.21
N ILE A 29 9.57 -10.43 22.94
CA ILE A 29 10.06 -10.27 24.31
C ILE A 29 11.32 -9.41 24.19
N LEU A 30 11.19 -8.14 24.55
CA LEU A 30 12.30 -7.27 24.88
C LEU A 30 12.96 -7.86 26.12
N ALA A 31 13.95 -8.73 25.91
CA ALA A 31 15.00 -8.93 26.91
C ALA A 31 15.89 -7.68 26.89
N GLY A 32 15.35 -6.57 27.41
CA GLY A 32 15.98 -5.26 27.39
C GLY A 32 14.94 -4.13 27.39
N THR A 33 14.57 -3.67 28.59
CA THR A 33 13.57 -2.62 28.89
C THR A 33 12.11 -3.01 28.57
N GLY A 34 11.42 -3.60 29.55
CA GLY A 34 10.07 -4.15 29.45
C GLY A 34 8.94 -3.12 29.42
N LEU A 35 8.95 -2.20 28.45
CA LEU A 35 7.74 -1.51 28.01
C LEU A 35 7.14 -2.31 26.85
N SER A 36 5.94 -2.81 27.10
CA SER A 36 5.39 -4.06 26.57
C SER A 36 4.74 -3.91 25.20
N ALA A 37 4.92 -4.90 24.32
CA ALA A 37 4.09 -5.05 23.11
C ALA A 37 2.58 -5.05 23.41
N SER A 38 2.20 -5.38 24.65
CA SER A 38 0.84 -5.30 25.18
C SER A 38 0.31 -3.85 25.29
N ALA A 39 1.15 -2.87 25.58
CA ALA A 39 0.74 -1.46 25.66
C ALA A 39 0.50 -0.86 24.26
N ALA A 40 1.29 -1.24 23.25
CA ALA A 40 1.11 -0.78 21.87
C ALA A 40 -0.18 -1.30 21.21
N VAL A 41 -0.64 -2.51 21.58
CA VAL A 41 -1.94 -3.05 21.11
C VAL A 41 -3.12 -2.31 21.77
N LEU A 42 -2.96 -1.80 22.99
CA LEU A 42 -4.01 -1.08 23.74
C LEU A 42 -4.31 0.31 23.17
N THR A 43 -3.44 0.87 22.33
CA THR A 43 -3.63 2.21 21.74
C THR A 43 -4.22 2.20 20.33
N LEU A 44 -4.21 1.06 19.63
CA LEU A 44 -4.75 0.97 18.27
C LEU A 44 -6.27 1.23 18.29
N GLY A 45 -6.76 1.91 17.27
CA GLY A 45 -8.11 2.46 17.22
C GLY A 45 -8.22 3.90 17.75
N ASN A 46 -7.12 4.50 18.19
CA ASN A 46 -7.02 5.87 18.71
C ASN A 46 -5.71 6.51 18.25
N PHE A 47 -5.58 7.85 18.34
CA PHE A 47 -4.31 8.51 18.02
C PHE A 47 -3.18 8.00 18.91
N HIS A 48 -2.10 7.54 18.28
CA HIS A 48 -0.92 7.01 18.94
C HIS A 48 0.36 7.42 18.20
N ASP A 49 1.50 7.22 18.84
CA ASP A 49 2.81 7.38 18.20
C ASP A 49 2.98 6.38 17.05
N PRO A 50 3.73 6.73 15.99
CA PRO A 50 3.85 5.87 14.83
C PRO A 50 4.41 4.47 15.16
N ILE A 51 3.91 3.44 14.48
CA ILE A 51 4.38 2.06 14.70
C ILE A 51 5.85 1.92 14.27
N VAL A 52 6.24 2.60 13.18
CA VAL A 52 7.64 2.73 12.81
C VAL A 52 8.06 4.17 13.07
N PRO A 53 8.96 4.45 14.03
CA PRO A 53 9.36 5.81 14.32
C PRO A 53 10.22 6.39 13.18
N GLU A 54 10.23 7.72 13.03
CA GLU A 54 11.00 8.40 11.98
C GLU A 54 12.52 8.22 12.12
N ASN A 55 13.00 7.96 13.34
CA ASN A 55 14.41 7.69 13.63
C ASN A 55 14.75 6.18 13.68
N ASP A 56 13.88 5.29 13.17
CA ASP A 56 14.17 3.86 13.12
C ASP A 56 15.50 3.60 12.38
N PRO A 57 16.45 2.86 12.99
CA PRO A 57 17.80 2.75 12.46
C PRO A 57 17.88 1.99 11.12
N ALA A 58 16.84 1.27 10.71
CA ALA A 58 16.80 0.50 9.47
C ALA A 58 16.33 1.32 8.24
N ILE A 59 15.84 2.54 8.43
CA ILE A 59 15.35 3.40 7.35
C ILE A 59 15.98 4.79 7.39
N SER A 60 15.83 5.52 6.29
CA SER A 60 16.15 6.94 6.17
C SER A 60 14.95 7.68 5.61
N ILE A 61 14.54 8.77 6.26
CA ILE A 61 13.45 9.63 5.81
C ILE A 61 13.98 10.65 4.79
N VAL A 62 13.20 10.89 3.74
CA VAL A 62 13.49 11.88 2.69
C VAL A 62 12.19 12.63 2.40
N THR A 63 12.25 13.95 2.22
CA THR A 63 11.09 14.79 1.85
C THR A 63 11.28 15.41 0.47
N PRO A 64 11.19 14.61 -0.62
CA PRO A 64 11.50 15.12 -1.95
C PRO A 64 10.42 16.10 -2.43
N GLU A 65 10.88 17.11 -3.17
CA GLU A 65 10.02 17.98 -3.97
C GLU A 65 10.09 17.52 -5.42
N LEU A 66 8.97 17.02 -5.96
CA LEU A 66 8.90 16.49 -7.32
C LEU A 66 8.52 17.62 -8.29
N PRO A 67 9.38 18.01 -9.24
CA PRO A 67 9.06 19.07 -10.20
C PRO A 67 7.94 18.61 -11.14
N ARG A 68 6.84 19.36 -11.18
CA ARG A 68 5.65 19.06 -11.98
C ARG A 68 5.00 20.35 -12.51
N PRO A 69 4.25 20.28 -13.63
CA PRO A 69 3.44 21.40 -14.07
C PRO A 69 2.50 21.89 -12.95
N GLY A 70 2.36 23.21 -12.81
CA GLY A 70 1.57 23.83 -11.74
C GLY A 70 2.28 23.94 -10.38
N GLY A 71 3.54 23.49 -10.27
CA GLY A 71 4.36 23.64 -9.07
C GLY A 71 4.92 22.32 -8.56
N ALA A 72 6.01 22.39 -7.80
CA ALA A 72 6.63 21.23 -7.19
C ALA A 72 5.71 20.58 -6.14
N ILE A 73 5.77 19.25 -6.05
CA ILE A 73 4.97 18.47 -5.11
C ILE A 73 5.85 18.03 -3.96
N ARG A 74 5.53 18.54 -2.78
CA ARG A 74 6.10 18.00 -1.54
C ARG A 74 5.64 16.56 -1.37
N SER A 75 6.58 15.67 -1.06
CA SER A 75 6.32 14.25 -0.86
C SER A 75 7.02 13.79 0.40
N TYR A 76 6.51 12.72 1.01
CA TYR A 76 7.15 12.05 2.13
C TYR A 76 7.65 10.68 1.67
N ALA A 77 8.91 10.36 1.91
CA ALA A 77 9.52 9.11 1.49
C ALA A 77 10.33 8.47 2.62
N ALA A 78 10.39 7.14 2.60
CA ALA A 78 11.25 6.35 3.46
C ALA A 78 12.01 5.33 2.63
N VAL A 79 13.30 5.19 2.91
CA VAL A 79 14.20 4.32 2.16
C VAL A 79 14.86 3.34 3.12
N PRO A 80 14.85 2.02 2.85
CA PRO A 80 15.64 1.08 3.64
C PRO A 80 17.13 1.46 3.58
N LYS A 81 17.85 1.45 4.72
CA LYS A 81 19.30 1.71 4.70
C LYS A 81 20.09 0.68 3.89
N ALA A 82 19.58 -0.54 3.81
CA ALA A 82 20.13 -1.62 3.00
C ALA A 82 19.70 -1.56 1.53
N ALA A 83 18.94 -0.53 1.10
CA ALA A 83 18.48 -0.42 -0.27
C ALA A 83 19.67 -0.30 -1.24
N THR A 84 19.60 -1.06 -2.33
CA THR A 84 20.53 -1.03 -3.45
C THR A 84 19.85 -0.39 -4.66
N GLN A 85 20.58 -0.31 -5.78
CA GLN A 85 20.04 0.21 -7.04
C GLN A 85 18.93 -0.69 -7.63
N THR A 86 18.82 -1.95 -7.18
CA THR A 86 17.79 -2.88 -7.65
C THR A 86 16.60 -2.96 -6.71
N THR A 87 16.61 -2.26 -5.57
CA THR A 87 15.52 -2.32 -4.61
C THR A 87 14.23 -1.75 -5.20
N HIS A 88 13.20 -2.58 -5.24
CA HIS A 88 11.85 -2.19 -5.68
C HIS A 88 11.22 -1.17 -4.75
N GLY A 89 10.19 -0.50 -5.27
CA GLY A 89 9.53 0.53 -4.50
C GLY A 89 8.02 0.50 -4.57
N VAL A 90 7.40 1.31 -3.71
CA VAL A 90 5.94 1.45 -3.62
C VAL A 90 5.59 2.94 -3.60
N VAL A 91 4.63 3.34 -4.43
CA VAL A 91 3.99 4.65 -4.33
C VAL A 91 2.71 4.51 -3.52
N VAL A 92 2.60 5.29 -2.45
CA VAL A 92 1.45 5.31 -1.54
C VAL A 92 0.59 6.53 -1.84
N VAL A 93 -0.67 6.30 -2.22
CA VAL A 93 -1.66 7.33 -2.46
C VAL A 93 -2.44 7.63 -1.18
N GLN A 94 -2.40 8.89 -0.76
CA GLN A 94 -3.06 9.40 0.45
C GLN A 94 -4.57 9.06 0.50
N HIS A 95 -5.08 8.86 1.71
CA HIS A 95 -6.52 8.96 1.98
C HIS A 95 -6.98 10.43 2.05
N ILE A 96 -8.21 10.67 2.51
CA ILE A 96 -8.82 12.00 2.52
C ILE A 96 -8.07 13.03 3.37
N TRP A 97 -7.33 12.63 4.41
CA TRP A 97 -6.63 13.57 5.30
C TRP A 97 -5.31 14.11 4.75
N GLY A 98 -4.93 13.77 3.51
CA GLY A 98 -3.60 14.09 3.01
C GLY A 98 -2.55 13.07 3.41
N VAL A 99 -1.28 13.47 3.31
CA VAL A 99 -0.12 12.70 3.79
C VAL A 99 0.05 12.97 5.29
N ASP A 100 -0.93 12.55 6.07
CA ASP A 100 -0.98 12.70 7.53
C ASP A 100 -0.05 11.69 8.24
N ALA A 101 -0.08 11.70 9.58
CA ALA A 101 0.73 10.81 10.41
C ALA A 101 0.53 9.32 10.07
N SER A 102 -0.71 8.90 9.75
CA SER A 102 -1.05 7.53 9.38
C SER A 102 -0.40 7.14 8.05
N ILE A 103 -0.55 7.96 7.00
CA ILE A 103 0.10 7.72 5.70
C ILE A 103 1.63 7.74 5.81
N ARG A 104 2.20 8.68 6.57
CA ARG A 104 3.66 8.73 6.80
C ARG A 104 4.16 7.47 7.51
N ASP A 105 3.36 6.91 8.43
CA ASP A 105 3.70 5.64 9.07
C ASP A 105 3.62 4.45 8.10
N VAL A 106 2.60 4.38 7.25
CA VAL A 106 2.51 3.37 6.19
C VAL A 106 3.73 3.42 5.26
N VAL A 107 4.17 4.61 4.87
CA VAL A 107 5.40 4.78 4.06
C VAL A 107 6.62 4.18 4.77
N ARG A 108 6.75 4.39 6.08
CA ARG A 108 7.83 3.81 6.88
C ARG A 108 7.68 2.29 7.06
N ARG A 109 6.45 1.76 7.21
CA ARG A 109 6.18 0.32 7.30
C ARG A 109 6.59 -0.42 6.02
N PHE A 110 6.31 0.13 4.84
CA PHE A 110 6.81 -0.44 3.59
C PHE A 110 8.35 -0.36 3.46
N ALA A 111 8.96 0.73 3.91
CA ALA A 111 10.43 0.82 3.96
C ALA A 111 11.06 -0.18 4.93
N LYS A 112 10.42 -0.45 6.07
CA LYS A 112 10.83 -1.54 6.97
C LYS A 112 10.66 -2.92 6.36
N ALA A 113 9.68 -3.08 5.47
CA ALA A 113 9.49 -4.31 4.68
C ALA A 113 10.44 -4.41 3.47
N GLY A 114 11.35 -3.44 3.27
CA GLY A 114 12.39 -3.50 2.24
C GLY A 114 12.09 -2.72 0.96
N TYR A 115 11.01 -1.94 0.90
CA TYR A 115 10.64 -1.17 -0.30
C TYR A 115 11.06 0.29 -0.21
N VAL A 116 11.64 0.84 -1.29
CA VAL A 116 11.79 2.30 -1.43
C VAL A 116 10.40 2.92 -1.58
N THR A 117 9.95 3.69 -0.61
CA THR A 117 8.53 4.10 -0.54
C THR A 117 8.36 5.60 -0.55
N ILE A 118 7.39 6.10 -1.31
CA ILE A 118 7.08 7.54 -1.43
C ILE A 118 5.56 7.78 -1.45
N ALA A 119 5.11 8.83 -0.77
CA ALA A 119 3.76 9.37 -0.83
C ALA A 119 3.79 10.82 -1.35
N PRO A 120 3.41 11.06 -2.63
CA PRO A 120 3.20 12.41 -3.15
C PRO A 120 2.01 13.09 -2.45
N SER A 121 2.20 14.33 -1.97
CA SER A 121 1.11 15.09 -1.34
C SER A 121 0.23 15.74 -2.40
N LEU A 122 -0.90 15.10 -2.71
CA LEU A 122 -1.85 15.56 -3.73
C LEU A 122 -2.47 16.93 -3.37
N PHE A 123 -2.51 17.27 -2.08
CA PHE A 123 -2.98 18.57 -1.61
C PHE A 123 -1.89 19.64 -1.48
N SER A 124 -0.65 19.34 -1.86
CA SER A 124 0.48 20.27 -1.72
C SER A 124 0.25 21.64 -2.36
N ARG A 125 -0.55 21.69 -3.44
CA ARG A 125 -0.88 22.92 -4.19
C ARG A 125 -2.18 23.60 -3.76
N LEU A 126 -2.90 23.02 -2.79
CA LEU A 126 -4.25 23.46 -2.40
C LEU A 126 -4.30 24.12 -1.03
N ASN A 127 -3.15 24.41 -0.40
CA ASN A 127 -3.05 24.99 0.94
C ASN A 127 -3.90 24.24 1.98
N ALA A 128 -3.88 22.91 1.91
CA ALA A 128 -4.64 22.09 2.83
C ALA A 128 -4.14 22.25 4.28
N PRO A 129 -5.05 22.20 5.27
CA PRO A 129 -4.66 22.07 6.67
C PRO A 129 -3.94 20.73 6.90
N SER A 130 -3.25 20.61 8.04
CA SER A 130 -2.70 19.33 8.45
C SER A 130 -3.81 18.31 8.70
N GLY A 131 -3.68 17.11 8.13
CA GLY A 131 -4.54 15.97 8.43
C GLY A 131 -4.19 15.26 9.74
N ASP A 132 -3.05 15.59 10.34
CA ASP A 132 -2.61 14.97 11.58
C ASP A 132 -3.64 15.23 12.67
N ARG A 133 -4.19 14.15 13.21
CA ARG A 133 -5.23 14.18 14.25
C ARG A 133 -6.52 14.90 13.83
N ALA A 134 -6.75 15.09 12.53
CA ALA A 134 -7.98 15.66 12.03
C ALA A 134 -9.17 14.69 12.18
N ASP A 135 -10.28 15.23 12.67
CA ASP A 135 -11.55 14.54 12.91
C ASP A 135 -12.70 15.07 12.03
N ASP A 136 -12.59 16.30 11.51
CA ASP A 136 -13.51 16.87 10.53
C ASP A 136 -13.01 16.71 9.10
N TYR A 137 -13.63 15.81 8.33
CA TYR A 137 -13.26 15.55 6.93
C TYR A 137 -13.81 16.58 5.94
N ARG A 138 -14.74 17.46 6.34
CA ARG A 138 -15.43 18.38 5.41
C ARG A 138 -14.47 19.31 4.65
N PRO A 139 -13.47 19.96 5.29
CA PRO A 139 -12.50 20.77 4.56
C PRO A 139 -11.71 19.96 3.53
N PHE A 140 -11.36 18.72 3.88
CA PHE A 140 -10.60 17.82 3.02
C PHE A 140 -11.44 17.27 1.86
N ARG A 141 -12.74 17.05 2.06
CA ARG A 141 -13.68 16.70 0.99
C ARG A 141 -13.74 17.80 -0.06
N ASP A 142 -13.81 19.06 0.37
CA ASP A 142 -13.88 20.21 -0.55
C ASP A 142 -12.54 20.42 -1.28
N LEU A 143 -11.41 20.00 -0.69
CA LEU A 143 -10.10 19.95 -1.35
C LEU A 143 -10.00 18.78 -2.34
N ALA A 144 -10.48 17.60 -1.97
CA ALA A 144 -10.53 16.43 -2.84
C ALA A 144 -11.33 16.69 -4.12
N ALA A 145 -12.43 17.43 -4.02
CA ALA A 145 -13.25 17.84 -5.17
C ALA A 145 -12.52 18.78 -6.16
N LYS A 146 -11.37 19.36 -5.78
CA LYS A 146 -10.55 20.22 -6.63
C LYS A 146 -9.38 19.49 -7.28
N LEU A 147 -9.17 18.21 -6.95
CA LEU A 147 -8.11 17.42 -7.56
C LEU A 147 -8.41 17.20 -9.04
N ASP A 148 -7.46 17.59 -9.89
CA ASP A 148 -7.52 17.34 -11.33
C ASP A 148 -6.94 15.96 -11.65
N ASP A 149 -7.66 15.21 -12.48
CA ASP A 149 -7.39 13.79 -12.70
C ASP A 149 -6.06 13.53 -13.43
N GLU A 150 -5.70 14.40 -14.39
CA GLU A 150 -4.44 14.33 -15.14
C GLU A 150 -3.26 14.83 -14.32
N GLN A 151 -3.45 15.91 -13.56
CA GLN A 151 -2.45 16.38 -12.60
C GLN A 151 -2.13 15.27 -11.59
N VAL A 152 -3.15 14.69 -10.93
CA VAL A 152 -2.98 13.60 -9.95
C VAL A 152 -2.27 12.39 -10.57
N LYS A 153 -2.64 11.98 -11.79
CA LYS A 153 -1.97 10.88 -12.49
C LYS A 153 -0.47 11.16 -12.67
N GLY A 154 -0.13 12.31 -13.25
CA GLY A 154 1.27 12.66 -13.49
C GLY A 154 2.09 12.89 -12.22
N ASP A 155 1.45 13.31 -11.14
CA ASP A 155 2.04 13.49 -9.82
C ASP A 155 2.41 12.14 -9.17
N ILE A 156 1.55 11.15 -9.30
CA ILE A 156 1.78 9.77 -8.83
C ILE A 156 2.81 9.05 -9.69
N GLU A 157 2.79 9.24 -11.02
CA GLU A 157 3.82 8.75 -11.95
C GLU A 157 5.21 9.35 -11.66
N ALA A 158 5.26 10.60 -11.18
CA ALA A 158 6.50 11.22 -10.73
C ALA A 158 7.10 10.53 -9.49
N GLY A 159 6.26 9.99 -8.60
CA GLY A 159 6.70 9.12 -7.50
C GLY A 159 7.38 7.85 -8.00
N ALA A 160 6.79 7.17 -8.99
CA ALA A 160 7.39 6.00 -9.63
C ALA A 160 8.72 6.34 -10.33
N THR A 161 8.77 7.49 -11.00
CA THR A 161 9.99 8.02 -11.63
C THR A 161 11.07 8.31 -10.58
N TRP A 162 10.70 8.88 -9.43
CA TRP A 162 11.62 9.15 -8.33
C TRP A 162 12.24 7.85 -7.79
N ILE A 163 11.43 6.79 -7.61
CA ILE A 163 11.95 5.46 -7.21
C ILE A 163 12.96 4.95 -8.24
N ARG A 164 12.59 4.95 -9.53
CA ARG A 164 13.46 4.42 -10.60
C ARG A 164 14.76 5.21 -10.77
N LYS A 165 14.75 6.52 -10.57
CA LYS A 165 15.96 7.37 -10.64
C LYS A 165 16.98 7.09 -9.53
N ARG A 166 16.59 6.39 -8.45
CA ARG A 166 17.53 5.96 -7.39
C ARG A 166 18.35 4.73 -7.82
N ALA A 167 17.91 3.99 -8.83
CA ALA A 167 18.75 3.06 -9.55
C ALA A 167 19.70 3.86 -10.43
N ALA A 168 21.00 3.87 -10.11
CA ALA A 168 21.97 4.59 -10.90
C ALA A 168 22.07 4.00 -12.31
N VAL A 169 22.48 4.86 -13.23
CA VAL A 169 22.45 4.80 -14.70
C VAL A 169 23.39 3.74 -15.31
N ASP A 170 23.52 2.55 -14.71
CA ASP A 170 24.12 1.41 -15.38
C ASP A 170 23.05 0.76 -16.26
N ALA A 171 23.19 0.93 -17.58
CA ALA A 171 22.26 0.40 -18.58
C ALA A 171 22.08 -1.14 -18.51
N ARG A 172 22.94 -1.85 -17.78
CA ARG A 172 22.86 -3.30 -17.56
C ARG A 172 21.96 -3.69 -16.39
N ILE A 173 21.62 -2.75 -15.50
CA ILE A 173 20.76 -2.98 -14.35
C ILE A 173 19.31 -2.72 -14.77
N ARG A 174 18.44 -3.73 -14.61
CA ARG A 174 17.02 -3.53 -14.86
C ARG A 174 16.47 -2.50 -13.88
N PRO A 175 15.64 -1.55 -14.34
CA PRO A 175 15.04 -0.58 -13.44
C PRO A 175 14.19 -1.29 -12.39
N PRO A 176 14.12 -0.77 -11.15
CA PRO A 176 13.29 -1.35 -10.12
C PRO A 176 11.82 -1.29 -10.55
N LYS A 177 11.11 -2.40 -10.30
CA LYS A 177 9.66 -2.45 -10.33
C LYS A 177 9.04 -1.56 -9.26
N VAL A 178 7.85 -1.05 -9.55
CA VAL A 178 7.12 -0.12 -8.70
C VAL A 178 5.70 -0.60 -8.45
N GLY A 179 5.37 -0.88 -7.20
CA GLY A 179 4.01 -1.11 -6.75
C GLY A 179 3.24 0.20 -6.58
N LEU A 180 1.92 0.16 -6.81
CA LEU A 180 1.00 1.23 -6.49
C LEU A 180 0.06 0.80 -5.39
N THR A 181 -0.18 1.67 -4.43
CA THR A 181 -1.05 1.36 -3.31
C THR A 181 -1.80 2.59 -2.82
N GLY A 182 -2.96 2.42 -2.22
CA GLY A 182 -3.78 3.55 -1.79
C GLY A 182 -4.96 3.18 -0.92
N PHE A 183 -5.41 4.15 -0.11
CA PHE A 183 -6.42 3.96 0.94
C PHE A 183 -7.60 4.91 0.74
N CYS A 184 -8.85 4.44 0.90
CA CYS A 184 -10.05 5.29 0.79
C CYS A 184 -10.09 5.98 -0.59
N MET A 185 -10.14 7.31 -0.63
CA MET A 185 -10.01 8.13 -1.84
C MET A 185 -8.77 7.73 -2.64
N GLY A 186 -7.63 7.52 -1.98
CA GLY A 186 -6.40 7.08 -2.59
C GLY A 186 -6.48 5.68 -3.20
N GLY A 187 -7.34 4.80 -2.68
CA GLY A 187 -7.59 3.48 -3.27
C GLY A 187 -8.34 3.58 -4.60
N ALA A 188 -9.32 4.48 -4.70
CA ALA A 188 -10.02 4.75 -5.96
C ALA A 188 -9.08 5.41 -7.00
N ILE A 189 -8.28 6.38 -6.56
CA ILE A 189 -7.26 7.01 -7.41
C ILE A 189 -6.22 5.99 -7.88
N ALA A 190 -5.73 5.12 -6.99
CA ALA A 190 -4.77 4.08 -7.32
C ALA A 190 -5.32 3.08 -8.35
N LEU A 191 -6.59 2.68 -8.24
CA LEU A 191 -7.25 1.84 -9.26
C LEU A 191 -7.32 2.55 -10.62
N ARG A 192 -7.80 3.80 -10.65
CA ARG A 192 -7.88 4.60 -11.89
C ARG A 192 -6.52 4.70 -12.57
N ILE A 193 -5.47 4.98 -11.82
CA ILE A 193 -4.11 5.12 -12.35
C ILE A 193 -3.55 3.78 -12.80
N ALA A 194 -3.72 2.70 -12.03
CA ALA A 194 -3.32 1.36 -12.44
C ALA A 194 -3.99 0.93 -13.76
N ALA A 195 -5.20 1.41 -14.02
CA ALA A 195 -5.96 1.12 -15.23
C ALA A 195 -5.62 2.02 -16.44
N THR A 196 -4.87 3.10 -16.23
CA THR A 196 -4.60 4.14 -17.25
C THR A 196 -3.12 4.53 -17.37
N SER A 197 -2.24 3.92 -16.60
CA SER A 197 -0.79 4.18 -16.57
C SER A 197 0.00 2.90 -16.71
N ASP A 198 1.08 2.96 -17.49
CA ASP A 198 2.07 1.88 -17.62
C ASP A 198 3.24 2.07 -16.63
N ALA A 199 3.14 3.00 -15.68
CA ALA A 199 4.21 3.34 -14.75
C ALA A 199 4.37 2.35 -13.59
N PHE A 200 3.45 1.39 -13.41
CA PHE A 200 3.39 0.49 -12.25
C PHE A 200 3.39 -0.97 -12.68
N ASP A 201 3.81 -1.84 -11.76
CA ASP A 201 4.00 -3.28 -12.00
C ASP A 201 2.99 -4.15 -11.22
N ALA A 202 2.44 -3.64 -10.12
CA ALA A 202 1.41 -4.29 -9.31
C ALA A 202 0.61 -3.25 -8.53
N CYS A 203 -0.66 -3.55 -8.23
CA CYS A 203 -1.54 -2.68 -7.45
C CYS A 203 -2.08 -3.40 -6.21
N ALA A 204 -2.15 -2.73 -5.07
CA ALA A 204 -2.84 -3.20 -3.88
C ALA A 204 -3.63 -2.05 -3.24
N ILE A 205 -4.96 -2.15 -3.15
CA ILE A 205 -5.80 -1.07 -2.64
C ILE A 205 -6.62 -1.48 -1.41
N TRP A 206 -6.91 -0.51 -0.55
CA TRP A 206 -7.80 -0.69 0.59
C TRP A 206 -9.01 0.22 0.49
N TYR A 207 -10.20 -0.38 0.58
CA TYR A 207 -11.50 0.31 0.69
C TYR A 207 -11.63 1.55 -0.21
N GLY A 208 -11.19 1.43 -1.46
CA GLY A 208 -11.35 2.45 -2.49
C GLY A 208 -12.52 2.12 -3.40
N ARG A 209 -13.30 3.13 -3.83
CA ARG A 209 -14.41 2.89 -4.76
C ARG A 209 -13.90 2.19 -6.02
N VAL A 210 -14.56 1.10 -6.40
CA VAL A 210 -14.33 0.40 -7.66
C VAL A 210 -15.21 0.99 -8.75
N ALA A 211 -14.73 0.93 -9.99
CA ALA A 211 -15.50 1.29 -11.17
C ALA A 211 -15.27 0.22 -12.24
N ASN A 212 -16.37 -0.33 -12.78
CA ASN A 212 -16.33 -1.52 -13.63
C ASN A 212 -15.60 -1.29 -14.95
N GLU A 213 -15.59 -0.05 -15.45
CA GLU A 213 -14.84 0.36 -16.64
C GLU A 213 -13.33 0.12 -16.50
N TYR A 214 -12.78 0.23 -15.28
CA TYR A 214 -11.35 0.01 -15.04
C TYR A 214 -10.98 -1.48 -15.05
N ALA A 215 -11.93 -2.38 -14.78
CA ALA A 215 -11.65 -3.82 -14.79
C ALA A 215 -11.21 -4.31 -16.18
N ALA A 216 -11.73 -3.68 -17.24
CA ALA A 216 -11.42 -4.03 -18.63
C ALA A 216 -10.08 -3.45 -19.12
N THR A 217 -9.58 -2.37 -18.54
CA THR A 217 -8.35 -1.69 -18.99
C THR A 217 -7.14 -1.92 -18.08
N LEU A 218 -7.35 -2.49 -16.89
CA LEU A 218 -6.29 -2.81 -15.95
C LEU A 218 -5.29 -3.79 -16.55
N LYS A 219 -3.98 -3.44 -16.54
CA LYS A 219 -2.92 -4.25 -17.15
C LYS A 219 -2.03 -4.96 -16.14
N ILE A 220 -2.17 -4.63 -14.86
CA ILE A 220 -1.27 -5.10 -13.79
C ILE A 220 -2.02 -5.93 -12.74
N PRO A 221 -1.34 -6.89 -12.08
CA PRO A 221 -1.93 -7.67 -11.01
C PRO A 221 -2.48 -6.79 -9.88
N MET A 222 -3.71 -7.07 -9.43
CA MET A 222 -4.39 -6.27 -8.41
C MET A 222 -4.83 -7.06 -7.17
N LEU A 223 -4.46 -6.56 -6.00
CA LEU A 223 -5.01 -6.96 -4.71
C LEU A 223 -6.01 -5.91 -4.21
N GLY A 224 -7.10 -6.37 -3.59
CA GLY A 224 -8.10 -5.53 -2.95
C GLY A 224 -8.45 -6.00 -1.55
N SER A 225 -8.62 -5.05 -0.63
CA SER A 225 -9.02 -5.32 0.75
C SER A 225 -10.19 -4.42 1.16
N TYR A 226 -11.36 -5.01 1.41
CA TYR A 226 -12.64 -4.31 1.61
C TYR A 226 -13.36 -4.75 2.88
N GLY A 227 -14.15 -3.87 3.47
CA GLY A 227 -15.01 -4.21 4.61
C GLY A 227 -16.42 -4.55 4.19
N ALA A 228 -17.01 -5.64 4.70
CA ALA A 228 -18.40 -6.00 4.41
C ALA A 228 -19.42 -5.01 4.99
N ARG A 229 -19.04 -4.27 6.04
CA ARG A 229 -19.87 -3.26 6.72
C ARG A 229 -19.67 -1.85 6.17
N ASP A 230 -18.88 -1.69 5.11
CA ASP A 230 -18.71 -0.41 4.43
C ASP A 230 -19.94 -0.09 3.57
N THR A 231 -20.83 0.76 4.09
CA THR A 231 -22.03 1.19 3.37
C THR A 231 -21.73 2.14 2.21
N SER A 232 -20.55 2.76 2.21
CA SER A 232 -20.13 3.67 1.14
C SER A 232 -19.60 2.91 -0.08
N ILE A 233 -19.12 1.67 0.11
CA ILE A 233 -18.62 0.76 -0.93
C ILE A 233 -19.27 -0.62 -0.71
N PRO A 234 -20.49 -0.84 -1.20
CA PRO A 234 -21.20 -2.10 -0.98
C PRO A 234 -20.42 -3.32 -1.50
N ALA A 235 -20.36 -4.37 -0.69
CA ALA A 235 -19.66 -5.61 -1.01
C ALA A 235 -20.11 -6.25 -2.33
N GLU A 236 -21.36 -6.08 -2.71
CA GLU A 236 -21.90 -6.57 -3.99
C GLU A 236 -21.17 -5.94 -5.19
N GLY A 237 -21.01 -4.61 -5.20
CA GLY A 237 -20.29 -3.92 -6.27
C GLY A 237 -18.81 -4.32 -6.35
N VAL A 238 -18.18 -4.61 -5.20
CA VAL A 238 -16.81 -5.13 -5.15
C VAL A 238 -16.71 -6.53 -5.77
N ARG A 239 -17.68 -7.41 -5.47
CA ARG A 239 -17.74 -8.76 -6.06
C ARG A 239 -18.00 -8.68 -7.56
N GLU A 240 -18.91 -7.82 -8.00
CA GLU A 240 -19.18 -7.59 -9.42
C GLU A 240 -17.93 -7.08 -10.16
N PHE A 241 -17.21 -6.13 -9.56
CA PHE A 241 -15.94 -5.67 -10.12
C PHE A 241 -14.93 -6.81 -10.24
N GLN A 242 -14.81 -7.67 -9.22
CA GLN A 242 -13.91 -8.82 -9.24
C GLN A 242 -14.20 -9.79 -10.38
N THR A 243 -15.47 -10.07 -10.69
CA THR A 243 -15.82 -10.98 -11.79
C THR A 243 -15.46 -10.44 -13.17
N LYS A 244 -15.26 -9.13 -13.30
CA LYS A 244 -14.87 -8.44 -14.54
C LYS A 244 -13.36 -8.31 -14.72
N LEU A 245 -12.56 -8.62 -13.70
CA LEU A 245 -11.11 -8.55 -13.79
C LEU A 245 -10.55 -9.67 -14.68
N HIS A 246 -9.71 -9.28 -15.63
CA HIS A 246 -9.02 -10.20 -16.54
C HIS A 246 -7.54 -10.40 -16.19
N VAL A 247 -7.03 -9.63 -15.22
CA VAL A 247 -5.66 -9.73 -14.68
C VAL A 247 -5.63 -10.63 -13.44
N PRO A 248 -4.45 -11.16 -13.05
CA PRO A 248 -4.29 -11.84 -11.78
C PRO A 248 -4.78 -10.95 -10.63
N ASN A 249 -5.69 -11.46 -9.81
CA ASN A 249 -6.28 -10.68 -8.73
C ASN A 249 -6.50 -11.49 -7.44
N ASP A 250 -6.52 -10.78 -6.32
CA ASP A 250 -6.91 -11.28 -5.00
C ASP A 250 -7.71 -10.20 -4.26
N ILE A 251 -9.03 -10.25 -4.34
CA ILE A 251 -9.93 -9.35 -3.62
C ILE A 251 -10.53 -10.09 -2.43
N LYS A 252 -10.35 -9.53 -1.23
CA LYS A 252 -10.93 -10.05 0.01
C LYS A 252 -11.85 -9.01 0.65
N ILE A 253 -13.01 -9.50 1.08
CA ILE A 253 -14.02 -8.73 1.82
C ILE A 253 -14.07 -9.29 3.26
N TYR A 254 -13.73 -8.46 4.24
CA TYR A 254 -13.66 -8.81 5.66
C TYR A 254 -15.04 -8.61 6.33
N PRO A 255 -15.72 -9.67 6.83
CA PRO A 255 -17.09 -9.60 7.36
C PRO A 255 -17.31 -8.59 8.50
N GLU A 256 -16.30 -8.42 9.34
CA GLU A 256 -16.33 -7.59 10.55
C GLU A 256 -15.96 -6.13 10.30
N ALA A 257 -15.37 -5.83 9.14
CA ALA A 257 -14.76 -4.53 8.85
C ALA A 257 -15.71 -3.58 8.13
N GLY A 258 -15.61 -2.30 8.49
CA GLY A 258 -16.21 -1.18 7.76
C GLY A 258 -15.18 -0.43 6.91
N HIS A 259 -15.51 0.81 6.55
CA HIS A 259 -14.56 1.71 5.88
C HIS A 259 -13.36 2.03 6.77
N ALA A 260 -12.18 2.26 6.19
CA ALA A 260 -10.97 2.66 6.91
C ALA A 260 -10.50 1.67 8.02
N PHE A 261 -10.79 0.37 7.87
CA PHE A 261 -10.47 -0.63 8.88
C PHE A 261 -8.97 -0.85 9.14
N PHE A 262 -8.12 -0.39 8.22
CA PHE A 262 -6.67 -0.49 8.34
C PHE A 262 -6.06 0.67 9.15
N ASP A 263 -6.77 1.79 9.28
CA ASP A 263 -6.24 2.98 9.95
C ASP A 263 -6.22 2.78 11.47
N ASP A 264 -5.06 2.37 11.99
CA ASP A 264 -4.84 2.12 13.42
C ASP A 264 -4.95 3.36 14.31
N GLN A 265 -5.03 4.56 13.73
CA GLN A 265 -5.25 5.78 14.51
C GLN A 265 -6.74 6.12 14.70
N ARG A 266 -7.66 5.32 14.17
CA ARG A 266 -9.10 5.61 14.16
C ARG A 266 -9.92 4.45 14.69
N GLN A 267 -11.07 4.78 15.29
CA GLN A 267 -12.01 3.78 15.84
C GLN A 267 -12.53 2.76 14.82
N SER A 268 -12.39 3.04 13.53
CA SER A 268 -12.68 2.10 12.45
C SER A 268 -11.73 0.91 12.40
N TYR A 269 -10.56 0.98 13.05
CA TYR A 269 -9.56 -0.07 13.07
C TYR A 269 -10.13 -1.43 13.46
N VAL A 270 -9.77 -2.46 12.69
CA VAL A 270 -10.16 -3.84 12.95
C VAL A 270 -8.92 -4.72 13.15
N PRO A 271 -8.65 -5.20 14.38
CA PRO A 271 -7.45 -5.98 14.71
C PRO A 271 -7.30 -7.30 13.94
N SER A 272 -8.39 -7.90 13.46
CA SER A 272 -8.34 -9.11 12.63
C SER A 272 -8.06 -8.81 11.15
N ALA A 273 -8.73 -7.81 10.59
CA ALA A 273 -8.65 -7.50 9.16
C ALA A 273 -7.37 -6.73 8.80
N ALA A 274 -6.92 -5.78 9.64
CA ALA A 274 -5.80 -4.92 9.31
C ALA A 274 -4.47 -5.70 9.15
N PRO A 275 -4.04 -6.56 10.10
CA PRO A 275 -2.80 -7.34 9.95
C PRO A 275 -2.85 -8.37 8.82
N ASP A 276 -4.01 -9.01 8.58
CA ASP A 276 -4.19 -9.94 7.46
C ASP A 276 -4.08 -9.21 6.11
N SER A 277 -4.75 -8.06 5.95
CA SER A 277 -4.69 -7.27 4.72
C SER A 277 -3.27 -6.73 4.44
N TRP A 278 -2.52 -6.38 5.48
CA TRP A 278 -1.12 -5.99 5.37
C TRP A 278 -0.24 -7.15 4.89
N SER A 279 -0.38 -8.31 5.53
CA SER A 279 0.40 -9.51 5.20
C SER A 279 0.14 -9.97 3.76
N ARG A 280 -1.13 -9.95 3.33
CA ARG A 280 -1.52 -10.23 1.93
C ARG A 280 -0.91 -9.22 0.96
N THR A 281 -0.86 -7.94 1.33
CA THR A 281 -0.26 -6.90 0.49
C THR A 281 1.24 -7.08 0.32
N LEU A 282 1.97 -7.36 1.42
CA LEU A 282 3.40 -7.65 1.33
C LEU A 282 3.67 -8.92 0.50
N ALA A 283 2.85 -9.97 0.66
CA ALA A 283 2.96 -11.17 -0.16
C ALA A 283 2.68 -10.88 -1.65
N TRP A 284 1.70 -10.01 -1.94
CA TRP A 284 1.37 -9.59 -3.30
C TRP A 284 2.54 -8.85 -3.95
N PHE A 285 3.10 -7.85 -3.27
CA PHE A 285 4.26 -7.14 -3.77
C PHE A 285 5.52 -8.00 -3.83
N GLY A 286 5.74 -8.92 -2.87
CA GLY A 286 6.84 -9.88 -2.94
C GLY A 286 6.74 -10.81 -4.15
N LYS A 287 5.52 -11.16 -4.59
CA LYS A 287 5.29 -11.98 -5.78
C LYS A 287 5.48 -11.20 -7.09
N TYR A 288 4.99 -9.96 -7.16
CA TYR A 288 4.90 -9.21 -8.43
C TYR A 288 5.99 -8.14 -8.62
N LEU A 289 6.72 -7.81 -7.55
CA LEU A 289 7.96 -7.02 -7.56
C LEU A 289 9.19 -7.91 -7.18
N PRO A 290 9.53 -8.95 -7.99
CA PRO A 290 10.67 -9.82 -7.74
C PRO A 290 12.01 -9.23 -8.20
#